data_AF-A0A938RNR6-F1
#
_entry.id   AF-A0A938RNR6-F1
#
_cell.length_a   1.000
_cell.length_b   1.000
_cell.length_c   1.000
_cell.angle_alpha   90.00
_cell.angle_beta   90.00
_cell.angle_gamma   90.00
#
_symmetry.space_group_name_H-M   'P 1'
#
loop_
_entity.id
_entity.type
_entity.pdbx_description
1 polymer ?
#
loop_
_entity_poly.entity_id
_entity_poly.type
_entity_poly.pdbx_seq_one_letter_code
_entity_poly.pdbx_strand_id
1 'polypeptide(L)'
;GDAGRKGILPFCTIHSTSDKINLLSAPPEVLKAIPGMTDDMVKRIMEYRDLSPAARGQHIAGWVGGDFSAIAPYVTTVESNVYSIDAVGYRESEMRQYAIRAIVAIEGAQRYRMIYFKSPATAGS
;
A
#
# COMPACT_ATOMS: atom_id res chain seq x y z
N GLY A 1 10.67 -16.11 2.45
CA GLY A 1 11.00 -15.41 3.70
C GLY A 1 11.34 -16.47 4.72
N ASP A 2 12.22 -16.14 5.66
CA ASP A 2 12.61 -17.02 6.76
C ASP A 2 12.73 -16.17 8.05
N ALA A 3 12.58 -16.83 9.21
CA ALA A 3 12.90 -16.30 10.54
C ALA A 3 12.46 -14.83 10.79
N GLY A 4 11.19 -14.53 10.52
CA GLY A 4 10.58 -13.22 10.82
C GLY A 4 10.69 -12.16 9.72
N ARG A 5 11.33 -12.45 8.58
CA ARG A 5 11.36 -11.55 7.42
C ARG A 5 10.36 -11.98 6.34
N LYS A 6 9.46 -11.07 5.98
CA LYS A 6 8.51 -11.27 4.87
C LYS A 6 9.29 -11.47 3.57
N GLY A 7 8.84 -12.42 2.74
CA GLY A 7 9.35 -12.56 1.36
C GLY A 7 8.93 -11.39 0.49
N ILE A 8 9.22 -11.43 -0.81
CA ILE A 8 8.84 -10.33 -1.73
C ILE A 8 7.33 -10.25 -2.00
N LEU A 9 6.62 -11.38 -1.94
CA LEU A 9 5.21 -11.46 -2.35
C LEU A 9 4.26 -10.45 -1.67
N PRO A 10 4.35 -10.19 -0.35
CA PRO A 10 3.51 -9.18 0.31
C PRO A 10 3.75 -7.73 -0.16
N PHE A 11 4.84 -7.49 -0.90
CA PHE A 11 5.23 -6.18 -1.41
C PHE A 11 4.90 -5.99 -2.90
N CYS A 12 4.32 -6.99 -3.56
CA CYS A 12 3.99 -6.96 -4.98
C CYS A 12 2.48 -7.12 -5.23
N THR A 13 2.00 -6.52 -6.32
CA THR A 13 0.64 -6.74 -6.83
C THR A 13 0.67 -6.84 -8.35
N ILE A 14 -0.24 -7.63 -8.91
CA ILE A 14 -0.49 -7.72 -10.35
C ILE A 14 -1.86 -7.12 -10.73
N HIS A 15 -2.56 -6.52 -9.77
CA HIS A 15 -3.94 -6.05 -9.94
C HIS A 15 -4.05 -4.53 -10.10
N SER A 16 -2.93 -3.81 -10.07
CA SER A 16 -2.87 -2.35 -10.31
C SER A 16 -2.87 -2.05 -11.81
N THR A 17 -3.50 -0.94 -12.20
CA THR A 17 -3.40 -0.36 -13.55
C THR A 17 -2.23 0.62 -13.68
N SER A 18 -1.58 0.98 -12.57
CA SER A 18 -0.41 1.84 -12.50
C SER A 18 0.86 1.01 -12.25
N ASP A 19 1.95 1.39 -12.93
CA ASP A 19 3.31 0.89 -12.71
C ASP A 19 4.05 1.67 -11.60
N LYS A 20 3.43 2.72 -11.05
CA LYS A 20 4.01 3.59 -10.01
C LYS A 20 3.66 3.13 -8.60
N ILE A 21 4.62 3.31 -7.70
CA ILE A 21 4.48 3.07 -6.26
C ILE A 21 3.80 4.27 -5.59
N ASN A 22 2.72 4.02 -4.85
CA ASN A 22 2.01 5.08 -4.15
C ASN A 22 2.74 5.47 -2.85
N LEU A 23 3.22 6.71 -2.79
CA LEU A 23 3.99 7.27 -1.68
C LEU A 23 3.18 7.44 -0.40
N LEU A 24 1.85 7.38 -0.45
CA LEU A 24 0.96 7.54 0.70
C LEU A 24 0.64 6.21 1.38
N SER A 25 0.81 5.08 0.69
CA SER A 25 0.41 3.76 1.19
C SER A 25 1.51 2.68 1.13
N ALA A 26 2.56 2.86 0.33
CA ALA A 26 3.63 1.87 0.21
C ALA A 26 4.36 1.67 1.56
N PRO A 27 4.68 0.42 1.95
CA PRO A 27 5.42 0.19 3.18
C PRO A 27 6.87 0.72 3.08
N PRO A 28 7.52 1.05 4.21
CA PRO A 28 8.88 1.61 4.21
C PRO A 28 9.90 0.77 3.43
N GLU A 29 9.79 -0.55 3.49
CA GLU A 29 10.67 -1.49 2.78
C GLU A 29 10.55 -1.33 1.26
N VAL A 30 9.34 -1.08 0.76
CA VAL A 30 9.11 -0.81 -0.67
C VAL A 30 9.66 0.55 -1.05
N LEU A 31 9.50 1.57 -0.20
CA LEU A 31 10.06 2.89 -0.46
C LEU A 31 11.59 2.83 -0.58
N LYS A 32 12.26 2.17 0.37
CA LYS A 32 13.72 2.00 0.38
C LYS A 32 14.26 1.23 -0.82
N ALA A 33 13.43 0.43 -1.49
CA ALA A 33 13.81 -0.31 -2.69
C ALA A 33 13.77 0.55 -3.95
N ILE A 34 13.23 1.78 -3.90
CA ILE A 34 13.15 2.67 -5.07
C ILE A 34 14.53 3.23 -5.40
N PRO A 35 15.01 3.11 -6.65
CA PRO A 35 16.26 3.72 -7.07
C PRO A 35 16.29 5.24 -6.78
N GLY A 36 17.34 5.71 -6.12
CA GLY A 36 17.49 7.12 -5.72
C GLY A 36 16.73 7.52 -4.45
N MET A 37 16.01 6.60 -3.79
CA MET A 37 15.39 6.87 -2.50
C MET A 37 16.42 6.84 -1.37
N THR A 38 16.47 7.91 -0.58
CA THR A 38 17.32 8.00 0.62
C THR A 38 16.50 7.76 1.90
N ASP A 39 17.17 7.37 3.00
CA ASP A 39 16.49 7.20 4.29
C ASP A 39 15.83 8.52 4.78
N ASP A 40 16.43 9.68 4.49
CA ASP A 40 15.85 11.00 4.80
C ASP A 40 14.56 11.26 4.02
N MET A 41 14.52 10.86 2.74
CA MET A 41 13.29 10.94 1.95
C MET A 41 12.21 10.03 2.52
N VAL A 42 12.55 8.78 2.86
CA VAL A 42 11.60 7.85 3.52
C VAL A 42 11.07 8.45 4.82
N LYS A 43 11.93 9.01 5.66
CA LYS A 43 11.52 9.67 6.90
C LYS A 43 10.53 10.81 6.64
N ARG A 44 10.82 11.70 5.69
CA ARG A 44 9.91 12.81 5.30
C ARG A 44 8.59 12.31 4.76
N ILE A 45 8.59 11.22 3.98
CA ILE A 45 7.36 10.58 3.48
C ILE A 45 6.52 10.07 4.65
N MET A 46 7.13 9.41 5.62
CA MET A 46 6.42 8.88 6.81
C MET A 46 5.86 10.02 7.66
N GLU A 47 6.66 11.05 7.95
CA GLU A 47 6.21 12.24 8.67
C GLU A 47 5.03 12.92 7.97
N TYR A 48 5.06 13.01 6.64
CA TYR A 48 3.96 13.56 5.84
C TYR A 48 2.67 12.74 5.95
N ARG A 49 2.76 11.40 6.06
CA ARG A 49 1.58 10.52 6.24
C ARG A 49 0.90 10.76 7.57
N ASP A 50 1.67 11.11 8.60
CA ASP A 50 1.13 11.34 9.95
C ASP A 50 0.50 12.74 10.10
N LEU A 51 0.72 13.64 9.14
CA LEU A 51 0.08 14.96 9.13
C LEU A 51 -1.44 14.87 8.97
N SER A 52 -2.14 15.81 9.63
CA SER A 52 -3.57 16.01 9.42
C SER A 52 -3.86 16.46 7.98
N PRO A 53 -5.07 16.21 7.44
CA PRO A 53 -5.43 16.65 6.08
C PRO A 53 -5.20 18.15 5.83
N ALA A 54 -5.46 18.99 6.84
CA ALA A 54 -5.22 20.43 6.77
C ALA A 54 -3.72 20.78 6.65
N ALA A 55 -2.85 20.05 7.35
CA ALA A 55 -1.41 20.24 7.31
C ALA A 55 -0.78 19.70 6.00
N ARG A 56 -1.33 18.63 5.41
CA ARG A 56 -0.84 18.05 4.15
C ARG A 56 -0.92 19.02 2.97
N GLY A 57 -2.01 19.81 2.87
CA GLY A 57 -2.21 20.78 1.79
C GLY A 57 -1.12 21.87 1.71
N GLN A 58 -0.43 22.14 2.82
CA GLN A 58 0.65 23.12 2.90
C GLN A 58 2.04 22.52 2.61
N HIS A 59 2.17 21.19 2.60
CA HIS A 59 3.45 20.47 2.57
C HIS A 59 3.88 19.94 1.20
N ILE A 60 3.02 20.02 0.18
CA ILE A 60 3.30 19.49 -1.18
C ILE A 60 4.56 20.14 -1.79
N ALA A 61 4.87 21.39 -1.43
CA ALA A 61 6.07 22.10 -1.91
C ALA A 61 7.40 21.45 -1.47
N GLY A 62 7.43 20.72 -0.35
CA GLY A 62 8.66 20.12 0.19
C GLY A 62 9.16 18.88 -0.56
N TRP A 63 8.34 18.35 -1.48
CA TRP A 63 8.69 17.22 -2.34
C TRP A 63 9.29 17.68 -3.66
N VAL A 64 9.19 18.97 -4.00
CA VAL A 64 9.57 19.48 -5.31
C VAL A 64 11.01 20.00 -5.22
N GLY A 65 11.97 19.11 -5.45
CA GLY A 65 13.41 19.42 -5.41
C GLY A 65 14.24 18.44 -6.23
N GLY A 66 15.56 18.66 -6.31
CA GLY A 66 16.48 17.83 -7.10
C GLY A 66 16.38 16.34 -6.76
N ASP A 67 16.21 16.00 -5.48
CA ASP A 67 16.08 14.62 -5.00
C ASP A 67 14.83 13.91 -5.52
N PHE A 68 13.74 14.65 -5.80
CA PHE A 68 12.51 14.07 -6.32
C PHE A 68 12.63 13.66 -7.78
N SER A 69 13.43 14.38 -8.58
CA SER A 69 13.64 14.04 -9.99
C SER A 69 14.18 12.62 -10.19
N ALA A 70 14.99 12.12 -9.25
CA ALA A 70 15.55 10.78 -9.29
C ALA A 70 14.51 9.68 -9.06
N ILE A 71 13.48 9.95 -8.24
CA ILE A 71 12.44 8.96 -7.91
C ILE A 71 11.14 9.15 -8.70
N ALA A 72 10.93 10.32 -9.31
CA ALA A 72 9.73 10.68 -10.06
C ALA A 72 9.27 9.63 -11.08
N PRO A 73 10.16 8.92 -11.80
CA PRO A 73 9.75 7.85 -12.72
C PRO A 73 9.07 6.64 -12.05
N TYR A 74 9.20 6.46 -10.73
CA TYR A 74 8.75 5.26 -10.03
C TYR A 74 7.55 5.50 -9.12
N VAL A 75 7.15 6.75 -8.89
CA VAL A 75 6.28 7.10 -7.76
C VAL A 75 5.03 7.88 -8.17
N THR A 76 4.00 7.80 -7.33
CA THR A 76 2.77 8.58 -7.46
C THR A 76 2.20 8.94 -6.09
N THR A 77 1.41 10.00 -6.02
CA THR A 77 0.54 10.35 -4.88
C THR A 77 -0.93 10.22 -5.21
N VAL A 78 -1.26 9.84 -6.45
CA VAL A 78 -2.64 9.63 -6.91
C VAL A 78 -3.22 8.40 -6.21
N GLU A 79 -4.46 8.53 -5.73
CA GLU A 79 -5.17 7.45 -5.08
C GLU A 79 -5.38 6.24 -6.03
N SER A 80 -5.18 5.03 -5.51
CA SER A 80 -5.47 3.79 -6.24
C SER A 80 -6.97 3.56 -6.23
N ASN A 81 -7.55 3.09 -7.34
CA ASN A 81 -8.92 2.58 -7.33
C ASN A 81 -9.00 1.07 -7.03
N VAL A 82 -7.87 0.40 -6.84
CA VAL A 82 -7.79 -1.03 -6.52
C VAL A 82 -7.33 -1.21 -5.08
N TYR A 83 -8.07 -2.03 -4.32
CA TYR A 83 -7.85 -2.27 -2.90
C TYR A 83 -7.87 -3.76 -2.59
N SER A 84 -7.06 -4.17 -1.62
CA SER A 84 -7.10 -5.51 -1.01
C SER A 84 -7.90 -5.43 0.29
N ILE A 85 -8.81 -6.39 0.48
CA ILE A 85 -9.62 -6.54 1.69
C ILE A 85 -9.23 -7.88 2.31
N ASP A 86 -8.65 -7.83 3.51
CA ASP A 86 -8.42 -8.99 4.35
C ASP A 86 -9.42 -8.97 5.50
N ALA A 87 -10.23 -10.02 5.63
CA ALA A 87 -11.20 -10.15 6.71
C ALA A 87 -11.02 -11.50 7.40
N VAL A 88 -11.04 -11.48 8.74
CA VAL A 88 -10.90 -12.67 9.58
C VAL A 88 -12.07 -12.74 10.54
N GLY A 89 -12.84 -13.82 10.47
CA GLY A 89 -13.92 -14.14 11.38
C GLY A 89 -13.52 -15.21 12.39
N TYR A 90 -14.15 -15.19 13.56
CA TYR A 90 -13.95 -16.14 14.65
C TYR A 90 -15.30 -16.73 15.05
N ARG A 91 -15.33 -18.03 15.36
CA ARG A 91 -16.48 -18.67 15.98
C ARG A 91 -16.11 -19.04 17.41
N GLU A 92 -16.83 -18.54 18.40
CA GLU A 92 -16.48 -18.69 19.84
C GLU A 92 -16.23 -20.15 20.28
N SER A 93 -16.86 -21.12 19.62
CA SER A 93 -16.72 -22.55 19.93
C SER A 93 -15.57 -23.26 19.21
N GLU A 94 -14.92 -22.64 18.23
CA GLU A 94 -13.87 -23.25 17.43
C GLU A 94 -12.61 -22.36 17.47
N MET A 95 -11.47 -22.90 17.91
CA MET A 95 -10.16 -22.20 17.79
C MET A 95 -9.73 -21.94 16.33
N ARG A 96 -10.62 -22.13 15.36
CA ARG A 96 -10.36 -21.94 13.94
C ARG A 96 -10.80 -20.54 13.51
N GLN A 97 -9.82 -19.77 13.05
CA GLN A 97 -10.04 -18.52 12.36
C GLN A 97 -10.51 -18.80 10.93
N TYR A 98 -11.44 -17.99 10.42
CA TYR A 98 -11.88 -18.05 9.04
C TYR A 98 -11.51 -16.77 8.32
N ALA A 99 -10.45 -16.83 7.50
CA ALA A 99 -9.98 -15.67 6.76
C ALA A 99 -10.51 -15.67 5.32
N ILE A 100 -10.79 -14.49 4.79
CA ILE A 100 -11.07 -14.23 3.38
C ILE A 100 -10.15 -13.12 2.88
N ARG A 101 -9.77 -13.20 1.60
CA ARG A 101 -9.06 -12.13 0.89
C ARG A 101 -9.81 -11.79 -0.39
N ALA A 102 -10.09 -10.52 -0.61
CA ALA A 102 -10.69 -10.01 -1.84
C ALA A 102 -9.85 -8.88 -2.42
N ILE A 103 -9.76 -8.80 -3.75
CA ILE A 103 -9.24 -7.62 -4.45
C ILE A 103 -10.40 -6.97 -5.18
N VAL A 104 -10.61 -5.68 -4.94
CA VAL A 104 -11.76 -4.92 -5.44
C VAL A 104 -11.27 -3.69 -6.19
N ALA A 105 -11.81 -3.45 -7.38
CA ALA A 105 -11.69 -2.19 -8.10
C ALA A 105 -12.94 -1.35 -7.90
N ILE A 106 -12.77 -0.08 -7.55
CA ILE A 106 -13.83 0.93 -7.49
C ILE A 106 -13.97 1.54 -8.89
N GLU A 107 -15.19 1.51 -9.44
CA GLU A 107 -15.54 1.99 -10.78
C GLU A 107 -16.47 3.21 -10.75
N GLY A 108 -16.94 3.60 -9.56
CA GLY A 108 -17.79 4.77 -9.37
C GLY A 108 -18.45 4.77 -7.99
N ALA A 109 -19.30 5.76 -7.73
CA ALA A 109 -20.07 5.82 -6.48
C ALA A 109 -20.93 4.56 -6.34
N GLN A 110 -20.65 3.77 -5.29
CA GLN A 110 -21.29 2.47 -5.00
C GLN A 110 -21.14 1.40 -6.10
N ARG A 111 -20.29 1.63 -7.10
CA ARG A 111 -20.00 0.65 -8.16
C ARG A 111 -18.60 0.09 -7.98
N TYR A 112 -18.51 -1.23 -7.84
CA TYR A 112 -17.25 -1.93 -7.70
C TYR A 112 -17.25 -3.23 -8.51
N ARG A 113 -16.05 -3.70 -8.83
CA ARG A 113 -15.81 -4.99 -9.46
C ARG A 113 -14.86 -5.81 -8.59
N MET A 114 -15.27 -7.04 -8.28
CA MET A 114 -14.41 -7.99 -7.57
C MET A 114 -13.45 -8.63 -8.58
N ILE A 115 -12.15 -8.35 -8.44
CA ILE A 115 -11.09 -8.85 -9.32
C ILE A 115 -10.63 -10.25 -8.87
N TYR A 116 -10.56 -10.46 -7.56
CA TYR A 116 -10.09 -11.70 -6.96
C TYR A 116 -10.83 -11.95 -5.66
N PHE A 117 -11.10 -13.23 -5.36
CA PHE A 117 -11.68 -13.67 -4.10
C PHE A 117 -11.11 -15.03 -3.70
N LYS A 118 -10.68 -15.18 -2.45
CA LYS A 118 -10.21 -16.44 -1.88
C LYS A 118 -10.82 -16.68 -0.50
N SER A 119 -11.37 -17.88 -0.33
CA SER A 119 -11.93 -18.37 0.92
C SER A 119 -11.75 -19.90 1.02
N PRO A 120 -11.16 -20.45 2.11
CA PRO A 120 -10.45 -19.71 3.13
C PRO A 120 -9.13 -19.13 2.56
N ALA A 121 -8.81 -17.91 2.94
CA ALA A 121 -7.48 -17.36 2.79
C ALA A 121 -6.59 -17.83 3.96
N THR A 122 -5.28 -17.74 3.78
CA THR A 122 -4.37 -17.84 4.92
C THR A 122 -4.55 -16.54 5.73
N ALA A 123 -4.84 -16.64 7.02
CA ALA A 123 -4.88 -15.46 7.90
C ALA A 123 -3.54 -14.72 7.75
N GLY A 124 -3.60 -13.39 7.61
CA GLY A 124 -2.46 -12.57 7.22
C GLY A 124 -1.22 -12.82 8.08
N SER A 125 -0.08 -13.01 7.41
CA SER A 125 1.27 -13.06 8.00
C SER A 125 1.97 -11.70 7.99
#